data_AF-A0A650A1M0-F1
#
_entry.id   AF-A0A650A1M0-F1
#
_cell.length_a   1.000
_cell.length_b   1.000
_cell.length_c   1.000
_cell.angle_alpha   90.00
_cell.angle_beta   90.00
_cell.angle_gamma   90.00
#
_symmetry.space_group_name_H-M   'P 1'
#
loop_
_entity.id
_entity.type
_entity.pdbx_description
1 polymer ?
#
loop_
_entity_poly.entity_id
_entity_poly.type
_entity_poly.pdbx_seq_one_letter_code
_entity_poly.pdbx_strand_id
1 'polypeptide(L)' 'MAEDKWSYVCSQTQYLYTLIIALFMALLLTLFALFFGEPGTMSYTIAIFDLVLVVVAFGITTLVYRKCLQREDVTVG' A
#
# COMPACT_ATOMS: atom_id res chain seq x y z
N MET A 1 -12.33 -15.92 17.05
CA MET A 1 -10.86 -15.67 17.05
C MET A 1 -10.37 -14.90 15.82
N ALA A 2 -10.93 -15.07 14.61
CA ALA A 2 -10.56 -14.23 13.46
C ALA A 2 -11.23 -12.83 13.51
N GLU A 3 -12.42 -12.73 14.09
CA GLU A 3 -13.21 -11.49 14.17
C GLU A 3 -12.56 -10.41 15.04
N ASP A 4 -11.93 -10.78 16.16
CA ASP A 4 -11.21 -9.83 17.04
C ASP A 4 -10.00 -9.17 16.35
N LYS A 5 -9.31 -9.93 15.49
CA LYS A 5 -8.10 -9.42 14.80
C LYS A 5 -8.44 -8.35 13.77
N TRP A 6 -9.56 -8.50 13.07
CA TRP A 6 -10.01 -7.51 12.09
C TRP A 6 -10.52 -6.24 12.76
N SER A 7 -11.15 -6.34 13.95
CA SER A 7 -11.57 -5.17 14.71
C SER A 7 -10.40 -4.26 15.08
N TYR A 8 -9.25 -4.82 15.50
CA TYR A 8 -8.06 -4.03 15.80
C TYR A 8 -7.47 -3.35 14.55
N VAL A 9 -7.39 -4.07 13.43
CA VAL A 9 -6.84 -3.54 12.17
C VAL A 9 -7.74 -2.44 11.58
N CYS A 10 -9.06 -2.62 11.65
CA CYS A 10 -10.02 -1.64 11.12
C CYS A 10 -10.20 -0.44 12.04
N SER A 11 -10.01 -0.59 13.36
CA SER A 11 -9.95 0.53 14.31
C SER A 11 -8.80 1.50 14.00
N GLN A 12 -7.78 1.05 13.27
CA GLN A 12 -6.61 1.83 12.91
C GLN A 12 -6.63 2.32 11.44
N THR A 13 -7.83 2.48 10.87
CA THR A 13 -8.09 2.94 9.49
C THR A 13 -7.36 4.22 9.14
N GLN A 14 -7.22 5.15 10.09
CA GLN A 14 -6.52 6.43 9.88
C GLN A 14 -5.02 6.24 9.56
N TYR A 15 -4.35 5.28 10.22
CA TYR A 15 -2.96 4.92 9.92
C TYR A 15 -2.85 4.18 8.58
N LEU A 16 -3.84 3.32 8.28
CA LEU A 16 -3.90 2.63 6.99
C LEU A 16 -3.97 3.62 5.82
N TYR A 17 -4.77 4.68 5.97
CA TYR A 17 -4.89 5.74 4.98
C TYR A 17 -3.57 6.52 4.79
N THR A 18 -2.89 6.86 5.89
CA THR A 18 -1.54 7.47 5.83
C THR A 18 -0.53 6.57 5.14
N LEU A 19 -0.57 5.25 5.42
CA LEU A 19 0.29 4.25 4.77
C LEU A 19 0.03 4.17 3.26
N ILE A 20 -1.24 4.19 2.83
CA ILE A 20 -1.61 4.20 1.42
C ILE A 20 -1.06 5.45 0.72
N ILE A 21 -1.18 6.63 1.34
CA ILE A 21 -0.63 7.88 0.80
C ILE A 21 0.90 7.81 0.72
N ALA A 22 1.56 7.32 1.77
CA ALA A 22 3.01 7.17 1.80
C ALA A 22 3.51 6.21 0.70
N LEU A 23 2.83 5.07 0.53
CA LEU A 23 3.12 4.10 -0.54
C LEU A 23 2.86 4.72 -1.92
N PHE A 24 1.81 5.52 -2.08
CA PHE A 24 1.54 6.23 -3.33
C PHE A 24 2.63 7.24 -3.68
N MET A 25 3.10 8.01 -2.70
CA MET A 25 4.23 8.92 -2.87
C MET A 25 5.52 8.16 -3.22
N ALA A 26 5.79 7.04 -2.56
CA ALA A 26 6.93 6.18 -2.87
C ALA A 26 6.85 5.61 -4.30
N LEU A 27 5.65 5.24 -4.75
CA LEU A 27 5.40 4.77 -6.11
C LEU A 27 5.68 5.87 -7.15
N LEU A 28 5.25 7.10 -6.89
CA LEU A 28 5.59 8.24 -7.76
C LEU A 28 7.10 8.50 -7.80
N LEU A 29 7.76 8.43 -6.64
CA LEU A 29 9.21 8.64 -6.55
C LEU A 29 9.99 7.58 -7.32
N THR A 30 9.61 6.31 -7.18
CA THR A 30 10.24 5.18 -7.90
C THR A 30 9.99 5.26 -9.40
N LEU A 31 8.78 5.62 -9.84
CA LEU A 31 8.52 5.88 -11.26
C LEU A 31 9.35 7.03 -11.80
N PHE A 32 9.50 8.11 -11.04
CA PHE A 32 10.33 9.24 -11.42
C PHE A 32 11.81 8.84 -11.52
N ALA A 33 12.31 8.08 -10.54
CA ALA A 33 13.66 7.53 -10.56
C ALA A 33 13.88 6.58 -11.75
N LEU A 34 12.88 5.79 -12.13
CA LEU A 34 12.96 4.91 -13.29
C LEU A 34 12.92 5.68 -14.61
N PHE A 35 12.17 6.79 -14.66
CA PHE A 35 12.02 7.63 -15.85
C PHE A 35 13.27 8.46 -16.13
N PHE A 36 13.92 8.97 -15.08
CA PHE A 36 15.16 9.75 -15.19
C PHE A 36 16.44 8.90 -15.06
N GLY A 37 16.32 7.65 -14.60
CA GLY A 37 17.45 6.77 -14.38
C GLY A 37 17.98 6.17 -15.68
N GLU A 38 19.31 6.12 -15.81
CA GLU A 38 19.94 5.48 -16.96
C GLU A 38 19.78 3.96 -16.92
N PRO A 39 19.22 3.34 -17.98
CA PRO A 39 19.01 1.90 -18.04
C PRO A 39 20.36 1.17 -18.04
N GLY A 40 20.45 0.10 -17.25
CA GLY A 40 21.67 -0.71 -17.11
C GLY A 40 22.56 -0.35 -15.91
N THR A 41 22.19 0.67 -15.14
CA THR A 41 22.83 1.00 -13.86
C THR A 41 22.28 0.14 -12.72
N MET A 42 23.08 -0.08 -11.66
CA MET A 42 22.63 -0.83 -10.47
C MET A 42 21.44 -0.13 -9.78
N SER A 43 21.39 1.21 -9.81
CA SER A 43 20.27 2.01 -9.32
C SER A 43 18.96 1.75 -10.08
N TYR A 44 19.03 1.55 -11.41
CA TYR A 44 17.86 1.19 -12.21
C TYR A 44 17.28 -0.17 -11.80
N THR A 45 18.13 -1.17 -11.55
CA THR A 45 17.67 -2.48 -11.11
C THR A 45 17.02 -2.42 -9.73
N ILE A 46 17.61 -1.66 -8.80
CA ILE A 46 17.05 -1.45 -7.45
C ILE A 46 15.68 -0.77 -7.55
N ALA A 47 15.53 0.25 -8.39
CA ALA A 47 14.26 0.94 -8.59
C ALA A 47 13.15 0.01 -9.10
N ILE A 48 13.46 -0.96 -9.97
CA ILE A 48 12.49 -1.97 -10.44
C ILE A 48 12.04 -2.86 -9.28
N PHE A 49 12.96 -3.37 -8.47
CA PHE A 49 12.61 -4.22 -7.33
C PHE A 49 11.79 -3.44 -6.29
N ASP A 50 12.16 -2.19 -6.02
CA ASP A 50 11.42 -1.31 -5.13
C ASP A 50 10.00 -1.07 -5.64
N LEU A 51 9.85 -0.81 -6.94
CA LEU A 51 8.55 -0.64 -7.57
C LEU A 51 7.66 -1.88 -7.41
N VAL A 52 8.19 -3.08 -7.60
CA VAL A 52 7.43 -4.33 -7.38
C VAL A 52 6.99 -4.45 -5.92
N LEU A 53 7.88 -4.17 -4.98
CA LEU A 53 7.59 -4.22 -3.54
C LEU A 53 6.50 -3.22 -3.15
N VAL A 54 6.61 -1.97 -3.61
CA VAL A 54 5.64 -0.91 -3.35
C VAL A 54 4.28 -1.26 -3.93
N VAL A 55 4.21 -1.79 -5.17
CA VAL A 55 2.95 -2.21 -5.80
C VAL A 55 2.28 -3.33 -5.00
N VAL A 56 3.04 -4.34 -4.57
CA VAL A 56 2.51 -5.44 -3.75
C VAL A 56 2.00 -4.93 -2.41
N ALA A 57 2.79 -4.11 -1.71
CA ALA A 57 2.41 -3.51 -0.43
C ALA A 57 1.16 -2.62 -0.58
N PHE A 58 1.10 -1.79 -1.62
CA PHE A 58 -0.05 -0.95 -1.93
C PHE A 58 -1.31 -1.78 -2.20
N GLY A 59 -1.19 -2.86 -2.97
CA GLY A 59 -2.29 -3.78 -3.25
C GLY A 59 -2.84 -4.44 -1.98
N ILE A 60 -1.97 -5.00 -1.14
CA ILE A 60 -2.36 -5.61 0.14
C ILE A 60 -3.05 -4.58 1.04
N THR A 61 -2.45 -3.39 1.20
CA THR A 61 -2.96 -2.35 2.10
C THR A 61 -4.33 -1.84 1.63
N THR A 62 -4.51 -1.66 0.32
CA THR A 62 -5.79 -1.27 -0.30
C THR A 62 -6.85 -2.34 -0.12
N LEU A 63 -6.50 -3.62 -0.27
CA LEU A 63 -7.43 -4.73 -0.05
C LEU A 63 -7.87 -4.81 1.42
N VAL A 64 -6.93 -4.65 2.36
CA VAL A 64 -7.24 -4.61 3.80
C VAL A 64 -8.16 -3.42 4.11
N TYR A 65 -7.87 -2.24 3.56
CA TYR A 65 -8.71 -1.05 3.72
C TYR A 65 -10.14 -1.29 3.20
N ARG A 66 -10.28 -1.85 1.99
CA ARG A 66 -11.60 -2.19 1.42
C ARG A 66 -12.34 -3.23 2.24
N LYS A 67 -11.64 -4.23 2.76
CA LYS A 67 -12.24 -5.25 3.65
C LYS A 67 -12.72 -4.66 4.97
N CYS A 68 -12.05 -3.64 5.50
CA CYS A 68 -12.50 -2.91 6.68
C CYS A 68 -13.77 -2.11 6.40
N LEU A 69 -13.81 -1.32 5.32
CA LEU A 69 -15.00 -0.56 4.93
C LEU A 69 -16.23 -1.46 4.72
N GLN A 70 -16.05 -2.58 4.00
CA GLN A 70 -17.14 -3.54 3.79
C GLN A 70 -17.69 -4.15 5.09
N ARG A 71 -16.90 -4.22 6.16
CA ARG A 71 -17.37 -4.72 7.47
C ARG A 71 -18.03 -3.63 8.30
N GLU A 72 -17.58 -2.39 8.20
CA GLU A 72 -18.24 -1.24 8.82
C GLU A 72 -19.66 -1.07 8.25
N ASP A 73 -19.83 -1.10 6.93
CA ASP A 73 -21.15 -0.95 6.28
C ASP A 73 -22.14 -2.06 6.70
N VAL A 74 -21.66 -3.29 6.94
CA VAL A 74 -22.51 -4.42 7.38
C VAL A 74 -22.96 -4.28 8.84
N THR A 75 -22.26 -3.50 9.67
CA THR A 75 -22.59 -3.34 11.09
C THR A 75 -23.60 -2.21 11.32
N VAL A 76 -23.84 -1.36 10.32
CA VAL A 76 -24.78 -0.21 10.38
C VAL A 76 -26.08 -0.48 9.58
N GLY A 77 -26.19 -1.63 8.90
CA GLY A 77 -27.35 -2.07 8.14
C GLY A 77 -28.33 -2.93 8.93
#